data_AF-H1LVG1-F1
#
_entry.id   AF-H1LVG1-F1
#
_cell.length_a   1.000
_cell.length_b   1.000
_cell.length_c   1.000
_cell.angle_alpha   90.00
_cell.angle_beta   90.00
_cell.angle_gamma   90.00
#
_symmetry.space_group_name_H-M   'P 1'
#
loop_
_entity.id
_entity.type
_entity.pdbx_description
1 polymer ?
#
loop_
_entity_poly.entity_id
_entity_poly.type
_entity_poly.pdbx_seq_one_letter_code
_entity_poly.pdbx_strand_id
1 'polypeptide(L)'
;MNHPKIGIRPTIDGRWGGVRESLEEQTMGMAKRAAKLIEDNLRYPDGEKVEVVISPTTIGGGAEAAVCEEFFANQNVVGTLTVTPCWWLRNRDNGSESEHNQSCLGI
;
A
#
# COMPACT_ATOMS: atom_id res chain seq x y z
N MET A 1 -20.54 11.23 1.36
CA MET A 1 -19.98 12.03 0.24
C MET A 1 -18.92 11.18 -0.46
N ASN A 2 -18.37 11.56 -1.63
CA ASN A 2 -17.23 10.81 -2.18
C ASN A 2 -15.94 11.32 -1.52
N HIS A 3 -15.53 10.70 -0.42
CA HIS A 3 -14.36 11.11 0.32
C HIS A 3 -13.06 10.73 -0.40
N PRO A 4 -12.00 11.56 -0.30
CA PRO A 4 -10.68 11.18 -0.78
C PRO A 4 -10.10 10.07 0.10
N LYS A 5 -9.60 9.00 -0.51
CA LYS A 5 -9.12 7.81 0.19
C LYS A 5 -7.60 7.74 0.24
N ILE A 6 -7.07 7.01 1.22
CA ILE A 6 -5.64 6.67 1.28
C ILE A 6 -5.45 5.26 0.73
N GLY A 7 -4.55 5.10 -0.24
CA GLY A 7 -4.19 3.80 -0.81
C GLY A 7 -3.00 3.18 -0.08
N ILE A 8 -3.09 1.93 0.36
CA ILE A 8 -1.98 1.20 0.97
C ILE A 8 -1.42 0.17 0.01
N ARG A 9 -0.11 0.24 -0.24
CA ARG A 9 0.65 -0.61 -1.16
C ARG A 9 1.54 -1.57 -0.36
N PRO A 10 1.10 -2.81 -0.08
CA PRO A 10 1.94 -3.82 0.54
C PRO A 10 3.00 -4.33 -0.46
N THR A 11 4.25 -3.91 -0.34
CA THR A 11 5.35 -4.41 -1.18
C THR A 11 6.04 -5.60 -0.51
N ILE A 12 6.42 -6.58 -1.32
CA ILE A 12 6.99 -7.85 -0.86
C ILE A 12 8.21 -8.23 -1.69
N ASP A 13 9.08 -9.08 -1.16
CA ASP A 13 10.12 -9.73 -1.95
C ASP A 13 9.48 -10.61 -3.04
N GLY A 14 9.74 -10.29 -4.31
CA GLY A 14 9.18 -11.00 -5.46
C GLY A 14 9.81 -12.36 -5.77
N ARG A 15 10.78 -12.82 -4.97
CA ARG A 15 11.44 -14.13 -5.16
C ARG A 15 10.52 -15.28 -4.76
N TRP A 16 10.04 -16.00 -5.76
CA TRP A 16 9.31 -17.25 -5.61
C TRP A 16 10.22 -18.41 -5.19
N GLY A 17 9.63 -19.45 -4.61
CA GLY A 17 10.37 -20.64 -4.16
C GLY A 17 10.62 -20.68 -2.66
N GLY A 18 9.75 -20.05 -1.86
CA GLY A 18 9.71 -20.14 -0.41
C GLY A 18 9.92 -18.81 0.33
N VAL A 19 10.52 -17.81 -0.32
CA VAL A 19 10.75 -16.49 0.30
C VAL A 19 9.45 -15.71 0.34
N ARG A 20 8.87 -15.41 -0.83
CA ARG A 20 7.63 -14.64 -0.94
C ARG A 20 6.48 -15.28 -0.16
N GLU A 21 6.29 -16.57 -0.35
CA GLU A 21 5.21 -17.35 0.24
C GLU A 21 5.22 -17.28 1.78
N SER A 22 6.40 -17.19 2.39
CA SER A 22 6.56 -17.04 3.84
C SER A 22 6.24 -15.64 4.37
N LEU A 23 6.19 -14.63 3.49
CA LEU A 23 6.05 -13.21 3.84
C LEU A 23 4.67 -12.62 3.46
N GLU A 24 3.87 -13.33 2.67
CA GLU A 24 2.56 -12.87 2.17
C GLU A 24 1.62 -12.45 3.33
N GLU A 25 1.43 -13.34 4.31
CA GLU A 25 0.54 -13.07 5.45
C GLU A 25 1.06 -11.91 6.31
N GLN A 26 2.38 -11.86 6.56
CA GLN A 26 3.00 -10.80 7.36
C GLN A 26 2.88 -9.43 6.67
N THR A 27 3.13 -9.39 5.36
CA THR A 27 3.09 -8.17 4.55
C THR A 27 1.67 -7.62 4.46
N MET A 28 0.71 -8.49 4.14
CA MET A 28 -0.71 -8.08 4.11
C MET A 28 -1.24 -7.72 5.50
N GLY A 29 -0.77 -8.41 6.54
CA GLY A 29 -1.05 -8.09 7.93
C GLY A 29 -0.56 -6.69 8.33
N MET A 30 0.61 -6.27 7.83
CA MET A 30 1.14 -4.91 8.03
C MET A 30 0.24 -3.86 7.37
N ALA A 31 -0.20 -4.08 6.13
CA ALA A 31 -1.14 -3.18 5.45
C ALA A 31 -2.47 -3.04 6.20
N LYS A 32 -3.03 -4.15 6.70
CA LYS A 32 -4.27 -4.13 7.51
C LYS A 32 -4.10 -3.37 8.83
N ARG A 33 -2.96 -3.53 9.51
CA ARG A 33 -2.66 -2.79 10.75
C ARG A 33 -2.52 -1.29 10.47
N ALA A 34 -1.86 -0.92 9.38
CA ALA A 34 -1.73 0.48 8.96
C ALA A 34 -3.10 1.09 8.61
N ALA A 35 -3.95 0.38 7.86
CA ALA A 35 -5.31 0.81 7.56
C ALA A 35 -6.11 1.05 8.85
N LYS A 36 -6.10 0.08 9.77
CA LYS A 36 -6.78 0.21 11.06
C LYS A 36 -6.29 1.41 11.86
N LEU A 37 -4.97 1.65 11.90
CA LEU A 37 -4.40 2.79 12.61
C LEU A 37 -4.91 4.12 12.04
N ILE A 38 -4.96 4.25 10.71
CA ILE A 38 -5.46 5.43 10.02
C ILE A 38 -6.95 5.63 10.30
N GLU A 39 -7.77 4.60 10.09
CA GLU A 39 -9.21 4.64 10.27
C GLU A 39 -9.62 4.94 11.72
N ASP A 40 -8.86 4.45 12.70
CA ASP A 40 -9.18 4.68 14.11
C ASP A 40 -8.81 6.08 14.60
N ASN A 41 -7.74 6.68 14.08
CA ASN A 41 -7.19 7.96 14.57
C ASN A 41 -7.52 9.17 13.71
N LEU A 42 -7.80 9.01 12.42
CA LEU A 42 -8.07 10.13 11.51
C LEU A 42 -9.56 10.25 11.17
N ARG A 43 -10.04 11.48 11.08
CA ARG A 43 -11.40 11.82 10.67
C ARG A 43 -11.37 12.86 9.55
N TYR A 44 -12.36 12.80 8.68
CA TYR A 44 -12.65 13.88 7.75
C TYR A 44 -13.22 15.10 8.51
N PRO A 45 -13.26 16.29 7.89
CA PRO A 45 -13.82 17.49 8.53
C PRO A 45 -15.27 17.37 8.99
N ASP A 46 -16.03 16.42 8.45
CA ASP A 46 -17.42 16.11 8.83
C ASP A 46 -17.53 15.09 9.98
N GLY A 47 -16.40 14.56 10.46
CA GLY A 47 -16.34 13.61 11.57
C GLY A 47 -16.43 12.13 11.18
N GLU A 48 -16.59 11.80 9.90
CA GLU A 48 -16.51 10.41 9.43
C GLU A 48 -15.07 9.88 9.47
N LYS A 49 -14.89 8.56 9.59
CA LYS A 49 -13.56 7.92 9.56
C LYS A 49 -12.92 8.09 8.19
N VAL A 50 -11.62 8.36 8.16
CA VAL A 50 -10.86 8.35 6.90
C VAL A 50 -10.96 6.96 6.28
N GLU A 51 -11.31 6.88 5.00
CA GLU A 51 -11.40 5.64 4.26
C GLU A 51 -10.03 5.22 3.71
N VAL A 52 -9.72 3.94 3.86
CA VAL A 52 -8.47 3.34 3.37
C VAL A 52 -8.78 2.24 2.36
N VAL A 53 -8.00 2.19 1.30
CA VAL A 53 -8.05 1.16 0.27
C VAL A 53 -6.72 0.41 0.28
N ILE A 54 -6.75 -0.92 0.41
CA ILE A 54 -5.54 -1.74 0.33
C ILE A 54 -5.48 -2.36 -1.06
N SER A 55 -4.28 -2.41 -1.66
CA SER A 55 -4.04 -3.17 -2.90
C SER A 55 -4.62 -4.59 -2.81
N PRO A 56 -5.26 -5.11 -3.88
CA PRO A 56 -5.85 -6.46 -3.86
C PRO A 56 -4.82 -7.57 -3.66
N THR A 57 -3.55 -7.31 -4.01
CA THR A 57 -2.43 -8.24 -3.87
C THR A 57 -1.20 -7.53 -3.31
N THR A 58 -0.26 -8.28 -2.75
CA THR A 58 1.09 -7.78 -2.49
C THR A 58 1.81 -7.47 -3.80
N ILE A 59 2.76 -6.55 -3.75
CA ILE A 59 3.48 -6.03 -4.92
C ILE A 59 4.95 -6.48 -4.83
N GLY A 60 5.31 -7.48 -5.63
CA GLY A 60 6.68 -7.98 -5.79
C GLY A 60 7.34 -7.55 -7.10
N GLY A 61 6.62 -6.82 -7.97
CA GLY A 61 7.17 -6.17 -9.15
C GLY A 61 6.13 -5.44 -10.00
N GLY A 62 6.61 -4.89 -11.13
CA GLY A 62 5.86 -3.90 -11.94
C GLY A 62 4.49 -4.33 -12.47
N ALA A 63 4.24 -5.62 -12.72
CA ALA A 63 2.91 -6.09 -13.15
C ALA A 63 1.86 -5.93 -12.06
N GLU A 64 2.21 -6.28 -10.81
CA GLU A 64 1.33 -6.14 -9.65
C GLU A 64 1.18 -4.67 -9.27
N ALA A 65 2.24 -3.87 -9.45
CA ALA A 65 2.19 -2.43 -9.27
C ALA A 65 1.17 -1.79 -10.25
N ALA A 66 1.19 -2.16 -11.53
CA ALA A 66 0.23 -1.65 -12.51
C ALA A 66 -1.23 -2.01 -12.16
N VAL A 67 -1.48 -3.23 -11.71
CA VAL A 67 -2.80 -3.65 -11.23
C VAL A 67 -3.24 -2.83 -10.02
N CYS A 68 -2.32 -2.54 -9.08
CA CYS A 68 -2.60 -1.67 -7.94
C CYS A 68 -2.96 -0.24 -8.38
N GLU A 69 -2.24 0.33 -9.35
CA GLU A 69 -2.53 1.68 -9.87
C GLU A 69 -3.91 1.73 -10.54
N GLU A 70 -4.24 0.75 -11.38
CA GLU A 70 -5.56 0.64 -12.01
C GLU A 70 -6.69 0.49 -10.97
N PHE A 71 -6.44 -0.28 -9.91
CA PHE A 71 -7.38 -0.44 -8.81
C PHE A 71 -7.61 0.88 -8.06
N PHE A 72 -6.55 1.65 -7.80
CA PHE A 72 -6.63 2.92 -7.08
C PHE A 72 -7.25 4.05 -7.91
N ALA A 73 -6.99 4.08 -9.21
CA ALA A 73 -7.57 5.06 -10.14
C ALA A 73 -9.11 5.09 -10.10
N ASN A 74 -9.73 3.94 -9.79
CA ASN A 74 -11.19 3.80 -9.72
C ASN A 74 -11.78 4.08 -8.31
N GLN A 75 -10.97 4.46 -7.34
CA GLN A 75 -11.37 4.52 -5.92
C GLN A 75 -11.17 5.88 -5.23
N ASN A 76 -10.89 6.93 -6.01
CA ASN A 76 -10.67 8.28 -5.48
C ASN A 76 -9.53 8.32 -4.44
N VAL A 77 -8.46 7.55 -4.68
CA VAL A 77 -7.25 7.58 -3.88
C VAL A 77 -6.46 8.85 -4.21
N VAL A 78 -6.11 9.62 -3.18
CA VAL A 78 -5.39 10.91 -3.35
C VAL A 78 -3.97 10.90 -2.77
N GLY A 79 -3.61 9.82 -2.07
CA GLY A 79 -2.28 9.64 -1.50
C GLY A 79 -2.04 8.16 -1.21
N THR A 80 -0.78 7.74 -1.32
CA THR A 80 -0.39 6.35 -1.11
C THR A 80 0.56 6.18 0.07
N LEU A 81 0.43 5.05 0.76
CA LEU A 81 1.33 4.60 1.81
C LEU A 81 1.85 3.21 1.44
N THR A 82 3.15 3.12 1.17
CA THR A 82 3.82 1.86 0.88
C THR A 82 4.33 1.22 2.18
N VAL A 83 4.03 -0.06 2.41
CA VAL A 83 4.45 -0.80 3.61
C VAL A 83 5.12 -2.10 3.23
N THR A 84 6.15 -2.49 3.98
CA THR A 84 6.87 -3.74 3.76
C THR A 84 7.62 -4.18 5.03
N PRO A 85 7.58 -5.47 5.40
CA PRO A 85 8.41 -6.02 6.46
C PRO A 85 9.76 -6.56 5.93
N CYS A 86 10.04 -6.45 4.63
CA CYS A 86 11.16 -7.15 4.00
C CYS A 86 11.89 -6.29 2.96
N TRP A 87 13.00 -6.80 2.46
CA TRP A 87 13.69 -6.18 1.33
C TRP A 87 12.85 -6.32 0.06
N TRP A 88 12.68 -5.22 -0.68
CA TRP A 88 12.02 -5.23 -1.97
C TRP A 88 12.79 -4.34 -2.97
N LEU A 89 12.70 -4.68 -4.26
CA LEU A 89 13.42 -3.97 -5.32
C LEU A 89 12.69 -2.69 -5.72
N ARG A 90 13.00 -1.61 -5.00
CA ARG A 90 12.54 -0.22 -5.19
C ARG A 90 12.43 0.27 -6.64
N ASN A 91 13.27 -0.21 -7.55
CA ASN A 91 13.40 0.32 -8.93
C ASN A 91 12.58 -0.45 -9.99
N ARG A 92 11.72 -1.40 -9.61
CA ARG A 92 10.87 -2.16 -10.56
C ARG A 92 9.39 -1.79 -10.53
N ASP A 93 8.98 -0.97 -9.57
CA ASP A 93 7.64 -0.42 -9.51
C ASP A 93 7.70 0.96 -10.17
N ASN A 94 7.37 1.03 -11.45
CA ASN A 94 7.36 2.26 -12.26
C ASN A 94 6.23 3.23 -11.83
N GLY A 95 6.06 3.47 -10.53
CA GLY A 95 5.20 4.52 -10.02
C GLY A 95 5.85 5.86 -10.36
N SER A 96 5.16 6.67 -11.15
CA SER A 96 5.51 8.04 -11.53
C SER A 96 5.44 9.03 -10.36
N GLU A 97 5.93 8.64 -9.17
CA GLU A 97 6.14 9.56 -8.06
C GLU A 97 7.63 9.93 -8.01
N SER A 98 7.88 11.21 -8.30
CA SER A 98 9.20 11.82 -8.20
C SER A 98 9.85 11.54 -6.84
N GLU A 99 11.16 11.39 -6.87
CA GLU A 99 12.12 10.91 -5.87
C GLU A 99 12.13 11.64 -4.49
N HIS A 100 11.03 12.19 -3.99
CA HIS A 100 11.06 13.13 -2.87
C HIS A 100 10.24 12.80 -1.63
N ASN A 101 9.41 11.75 -1.57
CA ASN A 101 8.58 11.61 -0.36
C ASN A 101 8.04 10.22 0.02
N GLN A 102 8.87 9.19 0.15
CA GLN A 102 8.42 7.98 0.86
C GLN A 102 9.51 7.41 1.77
N SER A 103 9.49 7.85 3.04
CA SER A 103 10.14 7.12 4.13
C SER A 103 9.36 5.82 4.34
N CYS A 104 9.98 4.68 4.02
CA CYS A 104 9.49 3.40 4.52
C CYS A 104 9.55 3.48 6.05
N LEU A 105 8.40 3.59 6.72
CA LEU A 105 8.30 3.42 8.16
C LEU A 105 8.53 1.94 8.46
N GLY A 106 9.80 1.56 8.60
CA GLY A 106 10.18 0.39 9.37
C GLY A 106 9.86 0.69 10.82
N ILE A 107 8.77 0.12 11.32
CA ILE A 107 8.49 0.05 12.77
C ILE A 107 9.26 -1.13 13.35
#